data_AF-A0A3M0YIG2-F1
#
_entry.id   AF-A0A3M0YIG2-F1
#
_cell.length_a   1.000
_cell.length_b   1.000
_cell.length_c   1.000
_cell.angle_alpha   90.00
_cell.angle_beta   90.00
_cell.angle_gamma   90.00
#
_symmetry.space_group_name_H-M   'P 1'
#
loop_
_entity.id
_entity.type
_entity.pdbx_description
1 polymer ?
#
loop_
_entity_poly.entity_id
_entity_poly.type
_entity_poly.pdbx_seq_one_letter_code
_entity_poly.pdbx_strand_id
1 'polypeptide(L)'
;MAFPRRSPLVILTGTDPASALGGIGYSMKGYLRALDVANIPWITIPTYHPAKPGGRWRPWLGAFPALRKEISRARKQGKRVLVYSHAGAGISLLREFFVLAFVRAMGAVPLLQLHAVQVEGYLAHPIKRRLFLCAIAPARVLGAQTPWWRRLLTEAGISKP
;
A
#
# COMPACT_ATOMS: atom_id res chain seq x y z
N MET A 1 25.81 20.32 -11.00
CA MET A 1 25.83 19.67 -9.67
C MET A 1 24.49 19.00 -9.40
N ALA A 2 24.44 17.66 -9.42
CA ALA A 2 23.25 16.94 -8.97
C ALA A 2 23.31 16.85 -7.44
N PHE A 3 22.41 17.51 -6.73
CA PHE A 3 22.26 17.29 -5.29
C PHE A 3 22.02 15.79 -5.05
N PRO A 4 22.69 15.15 -4.07
CA PRO A 4 22.41 13.76 -3.73
C PRO A 4 20.91 13.67 -3.42
N ARG A 5 20.18 12.88 -4.21
CA ARG A 5 18.74 12.67 -4.00
C ARG A 5 18.58 12.13 -2.59
N ARG A 6 18.01 12.93 -1.68
CA ARG A 6 17.68 12.48 -0.32
C ARG A 6 16.88 11.19 -0.41
N SER A 7 17.33 10.13 0.26
CA SER A 7 16.65 8.83 0.27
C SER A 7 15.17 9.01 0.64
N PRO A 8 14.24 8.35 -0.08
CA PRO A 8 12.82 8.46 0.22
C PRO A 8 12.51 7.84 1.58
N LEU A 9 11.47 8.35 2.25
CA LEU A 9 10.84 7.66 3.37
C LEU A 9 9.78 6.70 2.83
N VAL A 10 9.84 5.43 3.24
CA VAL A 10 8.78 4.45 2.99
C VAL A 10 7.88 4.34 4.21
N ILE A 11 6.58 4.58 4.04
CA ILE A 11 5.57 4.35 5.07
C ILE A 11 4.78 3.11 4.67
N LEU A 12 4.84 2.07 5.48
CA LEU A 12 4.08 0.84 5.26
C LEU A 12 2.70 0.93 5.91
N THR A 13 1.66 0.59 5.15
CA THR A 13 0.27 0.48 5.64
C THR A 13 -0.32 -0.88 5.30
N GLY A 14 -1.46 -1.22 5.90
CA GLY A 14 -2.07 -2.54 5.80
C GLY A 14 -1.93 -3.33 7.10
N THR A 15 -1.59 -4.61 6.97
CA THR A 15 -1.38 -5.51 8.10
C THR A 15 -0.12 -5.14 8.87
N ASP A 16 -0.23 -5.18 10.21
CA ASP A 16 0.93 -5.06 11.09
C ASP A 16 1.99 -6.14 10.80
N PRO A 17 3.22 -5.78 10.42
CA PRO A 17 4.30 -6.73 10.16
C PRO A 17 4.75 -7.50 11.42
N ALA A 18 4.43 -7.01 12.62
CA ALA A 18 4.67 -7.74 13.86
C ALA A 18 3.66 -8.89 14.06
N SER A 19 2.51 -8.84 13.38
CA SER A 19 1.50 -9.91 13.41
C SER A 19 1.85 -10.98 12.37
N ALA A 20 2.38 -12.13 12.82
CA ALA A 20 2.80 -13.24 11.95
C ALA A 20 1.66 -14.04 11.27
N LEU A 21 0.48 -13.44 11.11
CA LEU A 21 -0.70 -14.12 10.57
C LEU A 21 -0.78 -13.94 9.04
N GLY A 22 -0.80 -15.07 8.32
CA GLY A 22 -0.93 -15.15 6.86
C GLY A 22 0.39 -14.98 6.10
N GLY A 23 0.35 -15.24 4.78
CA GLY A 23 1.54 -15.22 3.92
C GLY A 23 2.27 -13.87 3.87
N ILE A 24 1.55 -12.76 4.03
CA ILE A 24 2.14 -11.40 4.03
C ILE A 24 3.09 -11.22 5.21
N GLY A 25 2.71 -11.67 6.41
CA GLY A 25 3.53 -11.49 7.62
C GLY A 25 4.93 -12.09 7.46
N TYR A 26 5.03 -13.21 6.73
CA TYR A 26 6.31 -13.84 6.41
C TYR A 26 7.09 -13.07 5.34
N SER A 27 6.44 -12.68 4.23
CA SER A 27 7.12 -11.92 3.17
C SER A 27 7.59 -10.53 3.62
N MET A 28 6.87 -9.92 4.57
CA MET A 28 7.20 -8.58 5.06
C MET A 28 8.57 -8.53 5.75
N LYS A 29 8.98 -9.57 6.47
CA LYS A 29 10.30 -9.60 7.12
C LYS A 29 11.43 -9.48 6.10
N GLY A 30 11.33 -10.20 4.98
CA GLY A 30 12.31 -10.12 3.89
C GLY A 30 12.32 -8.73 3.24
N TYR A 31 11.15 -8.15 3.00
CA TYR A 31 11.04 -6.81 2.43
C TYR A 31 11.65 -5.73 3.35
N LEU A 32 11.33 -5.75 4.65
CA LEU A 32 11.88 -4.81 5.61
C LEU A 32 13.41 -4.94 5.71
N ARG A 33 13.92 -6.18 5.72
CA ARG A 33 15.36 -6.44 5.68
C ARG A 33 16.02 -5.87 4.42
N ALA A 34 15.35 -5.96 3.27
CA ALA A 34 15.86 -5.38 2.03
C ALA A 34 15.91 -3.84 2.10
N LEU A 35 14.92 -3.19 2.72
CA LEU A 35 14.95 -1.74 2.96
C LEU A 35 16.12 -1.34 3.88
N ASP A 36 16.36 -2.12 4.94
CA ASP A 36 17.49 -1.89 5.86
C ASP A 36 18.83 -1.99 5.14
N VAL A 37 19.03 -3.07 4.38
CA VAL A 37 20.26 -3.28 3.59
C VAL A 37 20.47 -2.18 2.54
N ALA A 38 19.38 -1.69 1.95
CA ALA A 38 19.40 -0.59 0.99
C ALA A 38 19.53 0.80 1.65
N ASN A 39 19.61 0.89 2.99
CA ASN A 39 19.60 2.15 3.75
C ASN A 39 18.40 3.07 3.40
N ILE A 40 17.23 2.47 3.14
CA ILE A 40 16.00 3.19 2.87
C ILE A 40 15.22 3.30 4.18
N PRO A 41 15.03 4.52 4.75
CA PRO A 41 14.31 4.67 5.99
C PRO A 41 12.85 4.27 5.81
N TRP A 42 12.31 3.55 6.79
CA TRP A 42 10.94 3.10 6.78
C TRP A 42 10.27 3.21 8.15
N ILE A 43 8.95 3.36 8.13
CA ILE A 43 8.10 3.29 9.31
C ILE A 43 6.83 2.51 8.98
N THR A 44 6.18 1.93 9.98
CA THR A 44 4.91 1.23 9.79
C THR A 44 3.78 1.98 10.48
N ILE A 45 2.66 2.15 9.79
CA ILE A 45 1.40 2.66 10.33
C ILE A 45 0.31 1.64 9.98
N PRO A 46 0.03 0.67 10.87
CA PRO A 46 -0.90 -0.41 10.57
C PRO A 46 -2.33 0.12 10.45
N THR A 47 -3.05 -0.33 9.41
CA THR A 47 -4.47 -0.05 9.18
C THR A 47 -5.34 -1.26 9.54
N TYR A 48 -4.72 -2.36 9.95
CA TYR A 48 -5.39 -3.59 10.35
C TYR A 48 -4.59 -4.34 11.41
N HIS A 49 -5.27 -4.78 12.48
CA HIS A 49 -4.70 -5.60 13.54
C HIS A 49 -5.65 -6.78 13.85
N PRO A 50 -5.36 -8.02 13.40
CA PRO A 50 -6.29 -9.14 13.53
C PRO A 50 -6.62 -9.53 14.98
N ALA A 51 -5.66 -9.39 15.90
CA ALA A 51 -5.77 -9.87 17.27
C ALA A 51 -6.49 -8.93 18.28
N LYS A 52 -7.02 -7.77 17.87
CA LYS A 52 -7.61 -6.77 18.79
C LYS A 52 -9.10 -6.52 18.50
N PRO A 53 -9.96 -6.34 19.53
CA PRO A 53 -11.34 -5.89 19.36
C PRO A 53 -11.39 -4.56 18.59
N GLY A 54 -12.18 -4.50 17.51
CA GLY A 54 -12.22 -3.33 16.62
C GLY A 54 -10.97 -3.15 15.74
N GLY A 55 -10.10 -4.16 15.65
CA GLY A 55 -8.84 -4.15 14.90
C GLY A 55 -8.97 -3.97 13.38
N ARG A 56 -10.19 -3.89 12.85
CA ARG A 56 -10.47 -3.49 11.45
C ARG A 56 -10.63 -1.99 11.26
N TRP A 57 -11.31 -1.30 12.19
CA TRP A 57 -11.73 0.08 11.97
C TRP A 57 -10.95 1.07 12.83
N ARG A 58 -10.62 0.73 14.08
CA ARG A 58 -9.87 1.63 14.97
C ARG A 58 -8.46 1.91 14.45
N PRO A 59 -7.66 0.91 14.01
CA PRO A 59 -6.35 1.18 13.43
C PRO A 59 -6.45 1.97 12.13
N TRP A 60 -7.45 1.67 11.30
CA TRP A 60 -7.68 2.36 10.04
C TRP A 60 -8.01 3.85 10.25
N LEU A 61 -8.95 4.18 11.13
CA LEU A 61 -9.26 5.58 11.46
C LEU A 61 -8.08 6.30 12.14
N GLY A 62 -7.36 5.61 13.02
CA GLY A 62 -6.17 6.15 13.69
C GLY A 62 -4.98 6.37 12.75
N ALA A 63 -4.94 5.70 11.59
CA ALA A 63 -3.85 5.84 10.63
C ALA A 63 -3.83 7.22 9.96
N PHE A 64 -4.98 7.85 9.72
CA PHE A 64 -5.06 9.15 9.03
C PHE A 64 -4.27 10.28 9.72
N PRO A 65 -4.46 10.57 11.03
CA PRO A 65 -3.66 11.60 11.71
C PRO A 65 -2.18 11.23 11.79
N ALA A 66 -1.84 9.94 11.97
CA ALA A 66 -0.47 9.46 11.99
C ALA A 66 0.22 9.66 10.63
N LEU A 67 -0.43 9.25 9.54
CA LEU A 67 0.01 9.48 8.16
C LEU A 67 0.20 10.97 7.90
N ARG A 68 -0.75 11.81 8.34
CA ARG A 68 -0.66 13.25 8.17
C ARG A 68 0.60 13.81 8.82
N LYS A 69 0.84 13.45 10.07
CA LYS A 69 2.02 13.87 10.84
C LYS A 69 3.31 13.45 10.14
N GLU A 70 3.40 12.19 9.74
CA GLU A 70 4.62 11.60 9.19
C GLU A 70 4.95 12.10 7.78
N ILE A 71 3.95 12.19 6.90
CA ILE A 71 4.12 12.76 5.57
C ILE A 71 4.54 14.23 5.67
N SER A 72 3.90 15.01 6.55
CA SER A 72 4.23 16.43 6.72
C SER A 72 5.65 16.61 7.26
N ARG A 73 6.06 15.81 8.24
CA ARG A 73 7.41 15.82 8.81
C ARG A 73 8.47 15.51 7.75
N ALA A 74 8.30 14.43 7.00
CA ALA A 74 9.26 14.03 5.96
C ALA A 74 9.34 15.06 4.82
N ARG A 75 8.20 15.64 4.42
CA ARG A 75 8.17 16.70 3.40
C ARG A 75 8.86 17.97 3.86
N LYS A 76 8.71 18.39 5.13
CA LYS A 76 9.47 19.52 5.71
C LYS A 76 10.98 19.27 5.68
N GLN A 77 11.40 18.01 5.77
CA GLN A 77 12.79 17.59 5.58
C GLN A 77 13.19 17.43 4.10
N GLY A 78 12.37 17.88 3.14
CA GLY A 78 12.64 17.76 1.71
C GLY A 78 12.73 16.32 1.21
N LYS A 79 12.18 15.34 1.94
CA LYS A 79 12.17 13.93 1.54
C LYS A 79 10.95 13.62 0.67
N ARG A 80 11.14 12.75 -0.32
CA ARG A 80 10.02 12.11 -1.02
C ARG A 80 9.42 11.04 -0.12
N VAL A 81 8.09 10.95 -0.07
CA VAL A 81 7.38 9.96 0.74
C VAL A 81 6.70 8.96 -0.18
N LEU A 82 7.00 7.68 0.03
CA LEU A 82 6.33 6.55 -0.62
C LEU A 82 5.43 5.90 0.44
N VAL A 83 4.15 5.73 0.14
CA VAL A 83 3.24 4.99 1.02
C VAL A 83 2.94 3.66 0.36
N TYR A 84 3.43 2.58 0.94
CA TYR A 84 3.31 1.24 0.42
C TYR A 84 2.25 0.45 1.19
N SER A 85 1.14 0.21 0.52
CA SER A 85 -0.03 -0.46 1.10
C SER A 85 -0.17 -1.88 0.55
N HIS A 86 -0.58 -2.79 1.42
CA HIS A 86 -0.93 -4.16 1.05
C HIS A 86 -2.44 -4.36 1.21
N ALA A 87 -3.16 -4.57 0.09
CA ALA A 87 -4.60 -4.78 0.13
C ALA A 87 -4.99 -6.24 -0.15
N GLY A 88 -5.76 -6.81 0.77
CA GLY A 88 -6.53 -8.02 0.50
C GLY A 88 -7.76 -7.75 -0.35
N ALA A 89 -8.66 -8.73 -0.43
CA ALA A 89 -9.92 -8.62 -1.17
C ALA A 89 -10.98 -7.77 -0.44
N GLY A 90 -12.01 -7.35 -1.19
CA GLY A 90 -13.25 -6.77 -0.68
C GLY A 90 -13.05 -5.51 0.17
N ILE A 91 -13.51 -5.57 1.43
CA ILE A 91 -13.44 -4.44 2.38
C ILE A 91 -11.99 -3.98 2.61
N SER A 92 -11.01 -4.88 2.54
CA SER A 92 -9.61 -4.49 2.68
C SER A 92 -9.19 -3.52 1.56
N LEU A 93 -9.57 -3.83 0.32
CA LEU A 93 -9.26 -2.98 -0.83
C LEU A 93 -9.96 -1.62 -0.73
N LEU A 94 -11.21 -1.61 -0.25
CA LEU A 94 -11.94 -0.36 -0.03
C LEU A 94 -11.29 0.52 1.05
N ARG A 95 -10.83 -0.07 2.16
CA ARG A 95 -10.10 0.69 3.20
C ARG A 95 -8.81 1.30 2.67
N GLU A 96 -8.05 0.52 1.89
CA GLU A 96 -6.82 1.01 1.29
C GLU A 96 -7.07 2.05 0.18
N PHE A 97 -8.20 2.00 -0.53
CA PHE A 97 -8.60 3.09 -1.44
C PHE A 97 -8.61 4.44 -0.71
N PHE A 98 -9.25 4.54 0.46
CA PHE A 98 -9.33 5.78 1.22
C PHE A 98 -7.96 6.21 1.76
N VAL A 99 -7.16 5.27 2.25
CA VAL A 99 -5.78 5.55 2.72
C VAL A 99 -4.96 6.12 1.57
N LEU A 100 -4.96 5.45 0.41
CA LEU A 100 -4.18 5.86 -0.75
C LEU A 100 -4.67 7.18 -1.35
N ALA A 101 -5.98 7.42 -1.38
CA ALA A 101 -6.55 8.70 -1.82
C ALA A 101 -6.10 9.83 -0.89
N PHE A 102 -6.17 9.62 0.42
CA PHE A 102 -5.74 10.58 1.42
C PHE A 102 -4.25 10.92 1.30
N VAL A 103 -3.37 9.93 1.28
CA VAL A 103 -1.91 10.19 1.20
C VAL A 103 -1.50 10.80 -0.13
N ARG A 104 -2.21 10.50 -1.22
CA ARG A 104 -2.02 11.15 -2.52
C ARG A 104 -2.38 12.64 -2.46
N ALA A 105 -3.51 12.99 -1.85
CA ALA A 105 -3.88 14.39 -1.62
C ALA A 105 -2.83 15.13 -0.77
N MET A 106 -2.11 14.41 0.10
CA MET A 106 -0.99 14.94 0.88
C MET A 106 0.35 15.02 0.12
N GLY A 107 0.38 14.68 -1.17
CA GLY A 107 1.59 14.73 -2.01
C GLY A 107 2.56 13.58 -1.81
N ALA A 108 2.16 12.50 -1.14
CA ALA A 108 2.93 11.25 -1.13
C ALA A 108 2.70 10.44 -2.42
N VAL A 109 3.56 9.46 -2.67
CA VAL A 109 3.41 8.52 -3.78
C VAL A 109 2.76 7.24 -3.26
N PRO A 110 1.47 7.00 -3.55
CA PRO A 110 0.78 5.79 -3.13
C PRO A 110 1.20 4.59 -4.01
N LEU A 111 1.67 3.53 -3.38
CA LEU A 111 2.02 2.25 -3.99
C LEU A 111 1.08 1.19 -3.39
N LEU A 112 0.51 0.33 -4.23
CA LEU A 112 -0.44 -0.70 -3.79
C LEU A 112 0.01 -2.09 -4.24
N GLN A 113 0.36 -2.96 -3.30
CA GLN A 113 0.66 -4.36 -3.57
C GLN A 113 -0.61 -5.20 -3.57
N LEU A 114 -0.94 -5.76 -4.73
CA LEU A 114 -2.01 -6.74 -4.86
C LEU A 114 -1.49 -8.14 -4.49
N HIS A 115 -2.24 -8.86 -3.67
CA HIS A 115 -1.88 -10.22 -3.27
C HIS A 115 -3.06 -11.19 -3.15
N ALA A 116 -4.29 -10.71 -3.34
CA ALA A 116 -5.50 -11.51 -3.21
C ALA A 116 -5.87 -12.15 -4.55
N VAL A 117 -5.87 -13.48 -4.66
CA VAL A 117 -6.24 -14.22 -5.89
C VAL A 117 -7.64 -13.87 -6.42
N GLN A 118 -8.52 -13.34 -5.55
CA GLN A 118 -9.88 -12.92 -5.89
C GLN A 118 -9.95 -11.76 -6.90
N VAL A 119 -8.83 -11.08 -7.22
CA VAL A 119 -8.83 -10.05 -8.26
C VAL A 119 -9.24 -10.61 -9.62
N GLU A 120 -8.88 -11.85 -9.95
CA GLU A 120 -9.34 -12.48 -11.20
C GLU A 120 -10.87 -12.47 -11.30
N GLY A 121 -11.56 -12.84 -10.22
CA GLY A 121 -13.02 -12.79 -10.14
C GLY A 121 -13.60 -11.37 -10.22
N TYR A 122 -12.84 -10.33 -9.85
CA TYR A 122 -13.25 -8.95 -10.08
C TYR A 122 -13.12 -8.56 -11.55
N LEU A 123 -12.04 -8.97 -12.20
CA LEU A 123 -11.75 -8.61 -13.59
C LEU A 123 -12.66 -9.32 -14.59
N ALA A 124 -13.12 -10.54 -14.27
CA ALA A 124 -14.01 -11.34 -15.11
C ALA A 124 -15.42 -10.75 -15.31
N HIS A 125 -15.89 -9.87 -14.41
CA HIS A 125 -17.25 -9.31 -14.48
C HIS A 125 -17.21 -7.79 -14.71
N PRO A 126 -17.94 -7.24 -15.69
CA PRO A 126 -17.79 -5.82 -16.10
C PRO A 126 -18.04 -4.82 -14.97
N ILE A 127 -19.07 -5.04 -14.16
CA ILE A 127 -19.38 -4.18 -13.00
C ILE A 127 -18.29 -4.29 -11.93
N LYS A 128 -17.89 -5.52 -11.56
CA LYS A 128 -16.85 -5.73 -10.54
C LYS A 128 -15.50 -5.18 -10.99
N ARG A 129 -15.20 -5.26 -12.30
CA ARG A 129 -14.01 -4.68 -12.92
C ARG A 129 -14.01 -3.17 -12.76
N ARG A 130 -15.12 -2.48 -13.04
CA ARG A 130 -15.23 -1.03 -12.80
C ARG A 130 -15.03 -0.67 -11.34
N LEU A 131 -15.66 -1.39 -10.42
CA LEU A 131 -15.50 -1.17 -8.98
C LEU A 131 -14.05 -1.39 -8.53
N PHE A 132 -13.41 -2.44 -9.02
CA PHE A 132 -12.00 -2.71 -8.77
C PHE A 132 -11.11 -1.58 -9.28
N LEU A 133 -11.30 -1.14 -10.53
CA LEU A 133 -10.58 -0.02 -11.13
C LEU A 133 -10.71 1.26 -10.30
N CYS A 134 -11.92 1.57 -9.82
CA CYS A 134 -12.14 2.69 -8.90
C CYS A 134 -11.35 2.50 -7.60
N ALA A 135 -11.40 1.31 -7.00
CA ALA A 135 -10.73 1.02 -5.74
C ALA A 135 -9.19 1.12 -5.85
N ILE A 136 -8.61 0.80 -7.01
CA ILE A 136 -7.15 0.94 -7.24
C ILE A 136 -6.76 2.29 -7.86
N ALA A 137 -7.72 3.14 -8.24
CA ALA A 137 -7.46 4.41 -8.92
C ALA A 137 -6.48 5.33 -8.17
N PRO A 138 -6.54 5.45 -6.83
CA PRO A 138 -5.63 6.32 -6.09
C PRO A 138 -4.16 5.91 -6.19
N ALA A 139 -3.88 4.60 -6.30
CA ALA A 139 -2.51 4.09 -6.41
C ALA A 139 -1.79 4.67 -7.65
N ARG A 140 -0.54 5.08 -7.47
CA ARG A 140 0.33 5.55 -8.55
C ARG A 140 0.98 4.36 -9.27
N VAL A 141 1.36 3.35 -8.50
CA VAL A 141 1.98 2.10 -8.97
C VAL A 141 1.27 0.94 -8.29
N LEU A 142 1.02 -0.11 -9.05
CA LEU A 142 0.54 -1.39 -8.53
C LEU A 142 1.69 -2.38 -8.50
N GLY A 143 1.95 -2.96 -7.35
CA GLY A 143 2.86 -4.09 -7.23
C GLY A 143 2.18 -5.36 -7.70
N ALA A 144 2.76 -6.02 -8.70
CA ALA A 144 2.41 -7.36 -9.14
C ALA A 144 3.48 -8.36 -8.67
N GLN A 145 3.08 -9.42 -7.95
CA GLN A 145 4.04 -10.38 -7.39
C GLN A 145 4.71 -11.27 -8.44
N THR A 146 4.02 -11.51 -9.56
CA THR A 146 4.49 -12.43 -10.61
C THR A 146 4.22 -11.85 -12.00
N PRO A 147 4.93 -12.32 -13.04
CA PRO A 147 4.63 -11.95 -14.43
C PRO A 147 3.19 -12.28 -14.85
N TRP A 148 2.59 -13.34 -14.28
CA TRP A 148 1.18 -13.67 -14.49
C TRP A 148 0.25 -12.55 -14.03
N TRP A 149 0.45 -12.01 -12.82
CA TRP A 149 -0.32 -10.87 -12.31
C TRP A 149 -0.21 -9.63 -13.21
N ARG A 150 1.00 -9.35 -13.69
CA ARG A 150 1.23 -8.22 -14.59
C ARG A 150 0.43 -8.37 -15.88
N ARG A 151 0.48 -9.55 -16.52
CA ARG A 151 -0.31 -9.85 -17.74
C ARG A 151 -1.81 -9.69 -17.48
N LEU A 152 -2.33 -10.31 -16.41
CA LEU A 152 -3.74 -10.22 -16.03
C LEU A 152 -4.22 -8.77 -15.89
N LEU A 153 -3.43 -7.91 -15.22
CA LEU A 153 -3.76 -6.49 -15.07
C LEU A 153 -3.71 -5.73 -16.40
N THR A 154 -2.68 -5.99 -17.22
CA THR A 154 -2.52 -5.33 -18.52
C THR A 154 -3.62 -5.72 -19.51
N GLU A 155 -4.01 -6.99 -19.58
CA GLU A 155 -5.15 -7.47 -20.40
C GLU A 155 -6.48 -6.86 -19.92
N ALA A 156 -6.59 -6.57 -18.62
CA ALA A 156 -7.69 -5.81 -18.06
C ALA A 156 -7.59 -4.27 -18.28
N GLY A 157 -6.67 -3.80 -19.12
CA GLY A 157 -6.52 -2.39 -19.49
C GLY A 157 -5.87 -1.52 -18.40
N ILE A 158 -5.17 -2.12 -17.44
CA ILE A 158 -4.49 -1.40 -16.36
C ILE A 158 -3.03 -1.17 -16.77
N SER A 159 -2.65 0.10 -16.92
CA SER A 159 -1.34 0.53 -17.45
C SER A 159 -0.28 0.85 -16.38
N LYS A 160 -0.60 0.66 -15.09
CA LYS A 160 0.27 0.95 -13.95
C LYS A 160 0.73 -0.25 -13.08
N PRO A 161 0.85 -1.49 -13.59
CA PRO A 161 1.54 -2.56 -12.88
C PRO A 161 3.07 -2.42 -12.93
#